data_AF-A0A6P6VFM5-F1
#
_entry.id   AF-A0A6P6VFM5-F1
#
_cell.length_a   1.000
_cell.length_b   1.000
_cell.length_c   1.000
_cell.angle_alpha   90.00
_cell.angle_beta   90.00
_cell.angle_gamma   90.00
#
_symmetry.space_group_name_H-M   'P 1'
#
loop_
_entity.id
_entity.type
_entity.pdbx_description
1 polymer ?
#
loop_
_entity_poly.entity_id
_entity_poly.type
_entity_poly.pdbx_seq_one_letter_code
_entity_poly.pdbx_strand_id
1 'polypeptide(L)'
;MNEMCGLKPRLYKHWVGVYQGSGGTDFQSSEQRFFFSICNSYRDVLHHNKKPFYLKGQEDSSILDAYVLHTLNHVLRTRILISKNDAKVADAQGQGGILNGDGFLDHGFTRPKVLILLPLASIAFWVVKRLIQLTPSKHKVNIEHMDRFTEEFGSGGVESEEEDEDVENSKRKKSSKPSDFQSLFGGNNNDHFMIGIKYMG
;
A
#
# COMPACT_ATOMS: atom_id res chain seq x y z
N MET A 1 28.15 2.71 8.87
CA MET A 1 26.91 3.41 8.45
C MET A 1 25.76 2.45 8.74
N ASN A 2 25.05 2.66 9.86
CA ASN A 2 24.09 1.70 10.43
C ASN A 2 23.00 1.33 9.42
N GLU A 3 22.69 0.03 9.32
CA GLU A 3 21.41 -0.45 8.80
C GLU A 3 20.30 0.14 9.67
N MET A 4 19.79 1.32 9.30
CA MET A 4 18.66 1.89 10.02
C MET A 4 17.49 0.94 9.88
N CYS A 5 17.05 0.39 11.01
CA CYS A 5 15.76 -0.28 11.14
C CYS A 5 15.59 -1.54 10.24
N GLY A 6 16.67 -2.26 9.92
CA GLY A 6 16.59 -3.47 9.09
C GLY A 6 16.12 -3.23 7.64
N LEU A 7 16.20 -1.96 7.19
CA LEU A 7 15.87 -1.59 5.82
C LEU A 7 17.09 -1.70 4.91
N LYS A 8 16.95 -2.29 3.72
CA LYS A 8 18.06 -2.31 2.77
C LYS A 8 18.41 -0.88 2.34
N PRO A 9 19.70 -0.49 2.33
CA PRO A 9 20.13 0.86 1.96
C PRO A 9 19.66 1.32 0.57
N ARG A 10 19.50 0.39 -0.39
CA ARG A 10 18.98 0.71 -1.73
C ARG A 10 17.49 1.06 -1.72
N LEU A 11 16.68 0.35 -0.92
CA LEU A 11 15.26 0.65 -0.74
C LEU A 11 15.11 2.00 -0.01
N TYR A 12 15.92 2.21 1.03
CA TYR A 12 15.98 3.47 1.75
C TYR A 12 16.25 4.66 0.82
N LYS A 13 17.34 4.60 0.03
CA LYS A 13 17.71 5.66 -0.92
C LYS A 13 16.61 5.95 -1.94
N HIS A 14 16.01 4.88 -2.49
CA HIS A 14 14.92 5.02 -3.45
C HIS A 14 13.72 5.75 -2.82
N TRP A 15 13.32 5.34 -1.62
CA TRP A 15 12.17 5.92 -0.93
C TRP A 15 12.43 7.37 -0.52
N VAL A 16 13.62 7.69 0.01
CA VAL A 16 14.02 9.10 0.26
C VAL A 16 13.83 9.94 -1.00
N GLY A 17 14.25 9.44 -2.18
CA GLY A 17 14.10 10.15 -3.46
C GLY A 17 12.65 10.36 -3.90
N VAL A 18 11.76 9.37 -3.71
CA VAL A 18 10.33 9.51 -4.02
C VAL A 18 9.67 10.60 -3.18
N TYR A 19 10.00 10.67 -1.89
CA TYR A 19 9.44 11.67 -0.97
C TYR A 19 9.91 13.09 -1.31
N GLN A 20 11.21 13.24 -1.59
CA GLN A 20 11.78 14.53 -2.00
C GLN A 20 11.15 15.00 -3.33
N GLY A 21 10.90 14.08 -4.27
CA GLY A 21 10.24 14.39 -5.54
C GLY A 21 8.74 14.69 -5.45
N SER A 22 8.05 14.19 -4.41
CA SER A 22 6.61 14.45 -4.20
C SER A 22 6.33 15.71 -3.36
N GLY A 23 7.33 16.56 -3.10
CA GLY A 23 7.18 17.76 -2.26
C GLY A 23 6.94 17.45 -0.78
N GLY A 24 7.15 16.21 -0.35
CA GLY A 24 6.99 15.80 1.04
C GLY A 24 8.22 16.24 1.85
N THR A 25 8.01 17.12 2.83
CA THR A 25 9.09 17.63 3.69
C THR A 25 9.59 16.61 4.72
N ASP A 26 8.84 15.52 4.94
CA ASP A 26 8.87 14.80 6.22
C ASP A 26 8.97 13.26 6.11
N PHE A 27 9.77 12.74 5.17
CA PHE A 27 10.31 11.36 5.31
C PHE A 27 11.15 11.19 6.60
N GLN A 28 11.39 12.31 7.29
CA GLN A 28 12.04 12.43 8.57
C GLN A 28 11.06 12.61 9.75
N SER A 29 9.74 12.62 9.55
CA SER A 29 8.84 12.72 10.69
C SER A 29 9.20 11.59 11.65
N SER A 30 9.53 11.95 12.89
CA SER A 30 9.97 10.99 13.90
C SER A 30 8.94 9.87 14.05
N GLU A 31 7.67 10.18 13.85
CA GLU A 31 6.52 9.29 13.95
C GLU A 31 6.50 8.19 12.88
N GLN A 32 6.67 8.52 11.60
CA GLN A 32 6.67 7.51 10.52
C GLN A 32 7.79 6.49 10.73
N ARG A 33 9.01 6.98 10.99
CA ARG A 33 10.18 6.12 11.20
C ARG A 33 10.02 5.24 12.43
N PHE A 34 9.54 5.83 13.52
CA PHE A 34 9.26 5.11 14.74
C PHE A 34 8.23 4.01 14.51
N PHE A 35 7.09 4.34 13.90
CA PHE A 35 6.04 3.34 13.63
C PHE A 35 6.52 2.24 12.68
N PHE A 36 7.22 2.60 11.61
CA PHE A 36 7.82 1.62 10.69
C PHE A 36 8.75 0.66 11.45
N SER A 37 9.53 1.16 12.42
CA SER A 37 10.43 0.32 13.21
C SER A 37 9.72 -0.69 14.08
N ILE A 38 8.57 -0.31 14.62
CA ILE A 38 7.72 -1.22 15.37
C ILE A 38 7.19 -2.29 14.42
N CYS A 39 6.62 -1.92 13.26
CA CYS A 39 6.15 -2.89 12.27
C CYS A 39 7.27 -3.83 11.81
N ASN A 40 8.47 -3.32 11.55
CA ASN A 40 9.60 -4.11 11.09
C ASN A 40 10.20 -5.02 12.16
N SER A 41 9.79 -4.89 13.42
CA SER A 41 10.08 -5.87 14.48
C SER A 41 9.21 -7.14 14.38
N TYR A 42 8.23 -7.18 13.48
CA TYR A 42 7.29 -8.29 13.29
C TYR A 42 6.52 -8.68 14.56
N ARG A 43 6.26 -7.67 15.42
CA ARG A 43 5.38 -7.81 16.58
C ARG A 43 4.01 -7.23 16.27
N ASP A 44 3.01 -7.72 16.99
CA ASP A 44 1.66 -7.19 16.91
C ASP A 44 1.62 -5.76 17.47
N VAL A 45 0.87 -4.88 16.79
CA VAL A 45 0.77 -3.46 17.10
C VAL A 45 -0.69 -3.06 17.20
N LEU A 46 -1.08 -2.47 18.33
CA LEU A 46 -2.35 -1.77 18.48
C LEU A 46 -2.09 -0.26 18.43
N HIS A 47 -2.66 0.41 17.43
CA HIS A 47 -2.56 1.86 17.27
C HIS A 47 -3.95 2.49 17.35
N HIS A 48 -4.19 3.29 18.39
CA HIS A 48 -5.48 3.91 18.68
C HIS A 48 -5.50 5.43 18.49
N ASN A 49 -4.38 6.04 18.05
CA ASN A 49 -4.27 7.49 17.87
C ASN A 49 -4.48 7.90 16.40
N LYS A 50 -5.39 7.20 15.69
CA LYS A 50 -5.69 7.52 14.31
C LYS A 50 -6.50 8.81 14.24
N LYS A 51 -5.96 9.84 13.59
CA LYS A 51 -6.66 11.09 13.32
C LYS A 51 -7.88 10.83 12.44
N PRO A 52 -9.04 11.37 12.81
CA PRO A 52 -10.24 11.20 12.01
C PRO A 52 -10.10 11.83 10.61
N PHE A 53 -10.60 11.13 9.59
CA PHE A 53 -10.54 11.55 8.18
C PHE A 53 -11.18 12.93 7.89
N TYR A 54 -12.00 13.43 8.80
CA TYR A 54 -12.70 14.70 8.67
C TYR A 54 -11.91 15.93 9.12
N LEU A 55 -10.75 15.74 9.75
CA LEU A 55 -9.83 16.83 10.05
C LEU A 55 -9.01 17.15 8.79
N LYS A 56 -9.65 17.83 7.82
CA LYS A 56 -9.02 18.29 6.57
C LYS A 56 -7.66 18.96 6.87
N GLY A 57 -6.56 18.27 6.55
CA GLY A 57 -5.20 18.84 6.57
C GLY A 57 -4.15 18.07 7.37
N GLN A 58 -4.49 17.02 8.12
CA GLN A 58 -3.51 16.13 8.76
C GLN A 58 -4.00 14.69 8.71
N GLU A 59 -4.11 14.13 7.50
CA GLU A 59 -4.14 12.67 7.39
C GLU A 59 -2.92 12.10 8.12
N ASP A 60 -3.10 10.99 8.84
CA ASP A 60 -2.00 10.14 9.33
C ASP A 60 -1.29 9.44 8.17
N SER A 61 -0.93 10.21 7.15
CA SER A 61 -0.12 9.79 6.02
C SER A 61 1.17 9.15 6.54
N SER A 62 1.75 9.68 7.64
CA SER A 62 2.90 9.10 8.33
C SER A 62 2.69 7.64 8.77
N ILE A 63 1.57 7.34 9.43
CA ILE A 63 1.27 5.98 9.93
C ILE A 63 0.89 5.06 8.77
N LEU A 64 0.08 5.55 7.82
CA LEU A 64 -0.23 4.81 6.61
C LEU A 64 1.04 4.43 5.87
N ASP A 65 1.89 5.41 5.61
CA ASP A 65 3.12 5.22 4.89
C ASP A 65 4.03 4.23 5.61
N ALA A 66 4.08 4.28 6.94
CA ALA A 66 4.86 3.33 7.72
C ALA A 66 4.40 1.87 7.49
N TYR A 67 3.10 1.56 7.58
CA TYR A 67 2.64 0.18 7.34
C TYR A 67 2.65 -0.21 5.86
N VAL A 68 2.44 0.73 4.93
CA VAL A 68 2.57 0.47 3.48
C VAL A 68 4.03 0.20 3.11
N LEU A 69 4.98 0.96 3.65
CA LEU A 69 6.41 0.72 3.47
C LEU A 69 6.82 -0.63 4.08
N HIS A 70 6.29 -0.98 5.25
CA HIS A 70 6.52 -2.30 5.85
C HIS A 70 6.01 -3.42 4.95
N THR A 71 4.80 -3.27 4.40
CA THR A 71 4.20 -4.19 3.42
C THR A 71 5.11 -4.37 2.20
N LEU A 72 5.58 -3.28 1.59
CA LEU A 72 6.52 -3.30 0.48
C LEU A 72 7.83 -4.01 0.84
N ASN A 73 8.42 -3.66 1.98
CA ASN A 73 9.65 -4.28 2.45
C ASN A 73 9.47 -5.79 2.63
N HIS A 74 8.37 -6.21 3.26
CA HIS A 74 8.06 -7.61 3.50
C HIS A 74 7.92 -8.39 2.19
N VAL A 75 7.09 -7.91 1.25
CA VAL A 75 6.88 -8.56 -0.05
C VAL A 75 8.18 -8.69 -0.84
N LEU A 76 8.97 -7.61 -0.94
CA LEU A 76 10.22 -7.61 -1.70
C LEU A 76 11.29 -8.49 -1.04
N ARG A 77 11.37 -8.52 0.29
CA ARG A 77 12.29 -9.40 1.03
C ARG A 77 11.95 -10.86 0.80
N THR A 78 10.67 -11.22 0.94
CA THR A 78 10.18 -12.59 0.73
C THR A 78 10.48 -13.06 -0.70
N ARG A 79 10.25 -12.20 -1.70
CA ARG A 79 10.56 -12.54 -3.10
C ARG A 79 12.06 -12.77 -3.34
N ILE A 80 12.91 -11.90 -2.79
CA ILE A 80 14.36 -12.05 -2.93
C ILE A 80 14.85 -13.33 -2.23
N LEU A 81 14.25 -13.70 -1.10
CA LEU A 81 14.57 -14.94 -0.39
C LEU A 81 14.20 -16.15 -1.27
N ILE A 82 12.96 -16.20 -1.76
CA ILE A 82 12.46 -17.27 -2.64
C ILE A 82 13.36 -17.43 -3.86
N SER A 83 13.64 -16.34 -4.58
CA SER A 83 14.49 -16.39 -5.78
C SER A 83 15.91 -16.89 -5.49
N LYS A 84 16.49 -16.55 -4.33
CA LYS A 84 17.80 -17.05 -3.92
C LYS A 84 17.78 -18.53 -3.57
N ASN A 85 16.70 -18.97 -2.94
CA ASN A 85 16.51 -20.36 -2.56
C ASN A 85 16.26 -21.23 -3.80
N ASP A 86 15.43 -20.75 -4.73
CA ASP A 86 15.21 -21.40 -6.03
C ASP A 86 16.52 -21.61 -6.81
N ALA A 87 17.39 -20.59 -6.85
CA ALA A 87 18.69 -20.70 -7.49
C ALA A 87 19.59 -21.77 -6.84
N LYS A 88 19.63 -21.81 -5.50
CA LYS A 88 20.39 -22.83 -4.77
C LYS A 88 19.85 -24.24 -5.00
N VAL A 89 18.53 -24.38 -5.07
CA VAL A 89 17.88 -25.66 -5.34
C VAL A 89 18.23 -26.14 -6.74
N ALA A 90 18.16 -25.25 -7.74
CA ALA A 90 18.53 -25.56 -9.11
C ALA A 90 20.01 -25.97 -9.25
N ASP A 91 20.92 -25.23 -8.60
CA ASP A 91 22.37 -25.51 -8.63
C ASP A 91 22.70 -26.88 -8.01
N ALA A 92 22.08 -27.22 -6.87
CA ALA A 92 22.33 -28.48 -6.19
C ALA A 92 21.73 -29.69 -6.94
N GLN A 93 20.56 -29.52 -7.58
CA GLN A 93 19.99 -30.54 -8.47
C GLN A 93 20.89 -30.79 -9.68
N GLY A 94 21.49 -29.74 -10.26
CA GLY A 94 22.45 -29.87 -11.36
C GLY A 94 23.75 -30.59 -10.99
N GLN A 95 24.12 -30.59 -9.70
CA GLN A 95 25.31 -31.25 -9.17
C GLN A 95 25.03 -32.66 -8.61
N GLY A 96 23.81 -33.18 -8.75
CA GLY A 96 23.44 -34.51 -8.25
C GLY A 96 23.38 -34.63 -6.73
N GLY A 97 23.36 -33.51 -6.00
CA GLY A 97 23.28 -33.48 -4.54
C GLY A 97 21.84 -33.71 -4.04
N ILE A 98 21.67 -34.58 -3.05
CA ILE A 98 20.40 -34.73 -2.32
C ILE A 98 20.26 -33.54 -1.36
N LEU A 99 19.30 -32.66 -1.63
CA LEU A 99 18.97 -31.56 -0.74
C LEU A 99 18.12 -32.09 0.43
N ASN A 100 18.59 -31.88 1.66
CA ASN A 100 17.74 -32.07 2.84
C ASN A 100 16.59 -31.05 2.79
N GLY A 101 15.36 -31.53 2.66
CA GLY A 101 14.15 -30.74 2.38
C GLY A 101 13.75 -29.70 3.44
N ASP A 102 14.39 -29.69 4.61
CA ASP A 102 14.07 -28.77 5.71
C ASP A 102 14.52 -27.31 5.47
N GLY A 103 15.39 -27.06 4.48
CA GLY A 103 16.01 -25.74 4.28
C GLY A 103 15.23 -24.74 3.41
N PHE A 104 14.25 -25.18 2.64
CA PHE A 104 13.62 -24.40 1.55
C PHE A 104 12.08 -24.44 1.60
N LEU A 105 11.51 -24.04 2.75
CA LEU A 105 10.06 -24.06 3.02
C LEU A 105 9.40 -22.68 2.84
N ASP A 106 9.92 -21.85 1.93
CA ASP A 106 9.47 -20.47 1.69
C ASP A 106 8.37 -20.36 0.61
N HIS A 107 8.13 -21.44 -0.14
CA HIS A 107 6.95 -21.62 -1.00
C HIS A 107 5.75 -22.10 -0.18
N GLY A 108 5.27 -21.26 0.75
CA GLY A 108 4.02 -21.51 1.44
C GLY A 108 2.88 -21.84 0.46
N PHE A 109 1.94 -22.69 0.88
CA PHE A 109 0.82 -23.16 0.06
C PHE A 109 0.01 -22.02 -0.59
N THR A 110 -0.05 -20.86 0.08
CA THR A 110 -0.72 -19.65 -0.40
C THR A 110 0.25 -18.58 -0.90
N ARG A 111 -0.11 -17.93 -2.01
CA ARG A 111 0.68 -16.85 -2.63
C ARG A 111 0.57 -15.47 -1.96
N PRO A 112 -0.59 -15.04 -1.42
CA PRO A 112 -0.67 -13.76 -0.69
C PRO A 112 0.30 -13.73 0.49
N LYS A 113 1.03 -12.62 0.65
CA LYS A 113 1.98 -12.41 1.75
C LYS A 113 1.50 -11.36 2.76
N VAL A 114 0.60 -10.47 2.35
CA VAL A 114 0.04 -9.40 3.18
C VAL A 114 -1.44 -9.26 2.83
N LEU A 115 -2.28 -9.08 3.85
CA LEU A 115 -3.70 -8.75 3.75
C LEU A 115 -3.94 -7.42 4.47
N ILE A 116 -4.62 -6.48 3.81
CA ILE A 116 -5.02 -5.20 4.40
C ILE A 116 -6.55 -5.13 4.34
N LEU A 117 -7.19 -5.07 5.51
CA LEU A 117 -8.64 -4.91 5.62
C LEU A 117 -8.98 -3.43 5.70
N LEU A 118 -9.85 -2.96 4.81
CA LEU A 118 -10.25 -1.57 4.71
C LEU A 118 -11.77 -1.48 4.62
N PRO A 119 -12.40 -0.48 5.25
CA PRO A 119 -13.85 -0.46 5.38
C PRO A 119 -14.59 0.00 4.11
N LEU A 120 -13.93 0.75 3.21
CA LEU A 120 -14.56 1.32 2.01
C LEU A 120 -13.62 1.24 0.79
N ALA A 121 -14.19 1.08 -0.40
CA ALA A 121 -13.48 1.05 -1.66
C ALA A 121 -12.71 2.34 -1.93
N SER A 122 -13.24 3.50 -1.54
CA SER A 122 -12.56 4.80 -1.60
C SER A 122 -11.25 4.83 -0.79
N ILE A 123 -11.24 4.20 0.38
CA ILE A 123 -10.04 4.07 1.22
C ILE A 123 -9.07 3.10 0.55
N ALA A 124 -9.55 1.96 0.03
CA ALA A 124 -8.71 1.03 -0.73
C ALA A 124 -8.05 1.71 -1.94
N PHE A 125 -8.78 2.53 -2.68
CA PHE A 125 -8.26 3.33 -3.79
C PHE A 125 -7.07 4.19 -3.36
N TRP A 126 -7.22 4.91 -2.25
CA TRP A 126 -6.17 5.75 -1.70
C TRP A 126 -4.94 4.95 -1.25
N VAL A 127 -5.14 3.85 -0.49
CA VAL A 127 -4.05 2.97 -0.03
C VAL A 127 -3.26 2.40 -1.21
N VAL A 128 -3.95 1.93 -2.26
CA VAL A 128 -3.31 1.33 -3.43
C VAL A 128 -2.53 2.38 -4.23
N LYS A 129 -3.10 3.57 -4.45
CA LYS A 129 -2.37 4.68 -5.08
C LYS A 129 -1.13 5.04 -4.30
N ARG A 130 -1.20 5.06 -2.96
CA ARG A 130 -0.03 5.33 -2.12
C ARG A 130 1.00 4.21 -2.17
N LEU A 131 0.57 2.95 -2.15
CA LEU A 131 1.42 1.78 -2.34
C LEU A 131 2.17 1.81 -3.70
N ILE A 132 1.49 2.20 -4.77
CA ILE A 132 2.10 2.44 -6.08
C ILE A 132 3.13 3.57 -5.96
N GLN A 133 2.77 4.72 -5.39
CA GLN A 133 3.69 5.85 -5.23
C GLN A 133 4.96 5.45 -4.44
N LEU A 134 4.85 4.62 -3.42
CA LEU A 134 5.98 4.17 -2.60
C LEU A 134 6.80 3.03 -3.23
N THR A 135 6.27 2.37 -4.26
CA THR A 135 6.97 1.28 -4.95
C THR A 135 8.24 1.79 -5.68
N PRO A 136 9.37 1.05 -5.64
CA PRO A 136 10.57 1.44 -6.37
C PRO A 136 10.38 1.64 -7.87
N SER A 137 11.02 2.64 -8.48
CA SER A 137 10.84 2.95 -9.91
C SER A 137 11.20 1.77 -10.82
N LYS A 138 12.18 0.95 -10.43
CA LYS A 138 12.53 -0.31 -11.11
C LYS A 138 11.35 -1.30 -11.19
N HIS A 139 10.42 -1.23 -10.25
CA HIS A 139 9.22 -2.07 -10.17
C HIS A 139 7.94 -1.34 -10.59
N LYS A 140 8.01 -0.03 -10.89
CA LYS A 140 6.89 0.80 -11.38
C LYS A 140 6.73 0.81 -12.90
N VAL A 141 7.67 0.23 -13.64
CA VAL A 141 7.80 0.47 -15.09
C VAL A 141 6.56 0.02 -15.87
N ASN A 142 5.84 -1.01 -15.41
CA ASN A 142 4.57 -1.44 -16.00
C ASN A 142 3.53 -1.67 -14.89
N ILE A 143 2.56 -0.76 -14.75
CA ILE A 143 1.37 -1.02 -13.94
C ILE A 143 0.25 -1.45 -14.88
N GLU A 144 -0.14 -2.71 -14.79
CA GLU A 144 -1.24 -3.28 -15.56
C GLU A 144 -2.59 -2.99 -14.87
N HIS A 145 -3.66 -2.87 -15.65
CA HIS A 145 -5.04 -2.73 -15.18
C HIS A 145 -5.34 -1.50 -14.29
N MET A 146 -4.51 -0.45 -14.37
CA MET A 146 -4.75 0.80 -13.61
C MET A 146 -6.09 1.47 -13.97
N ASP A 147 -6.46 1.45 -15.26
CA ASP A 147 -7.69 2.08 -15.73
C ASP A 147 -8.92 1.39 -15.15
N ARG A 148 -8.97 0.05 -15.26
CA ARG A 148 -10.00 -0.78 -14.62
C ARG A 148 -10.05 -0.55 -13.11
N PHE A 149 -8.90 -0.49 -12.44
CA PHE A 149 -8.85 -0.22 -11.00
C PHE A 149 -9.44 1.16 -10.67
N THR A 150 -9.13 2.17 -11.48
CA THR A 150 -9.63 3.54 -11.28
C THR A 150 -11.12 3.65 -11.55
N GLU A 151 -11.63 2.89 -12.52
CA GLU A 151 -13.06 2.78 -12.80
C GLU A 151 -13.80 2.09 -11.65
N GLU A 152 -13.31 0.95 -11.16
CA GLU A 152 -13.99 0.12 -10.15
C GLU A 152 -13.89 0.71 -8.73
N PHE A 153 -12.76 1.34 -8.37
CA PHE A 153 -12.50 1.84 -7.01
C PHE A 153 -12.45 3.36 -6.89
N GLY A 154 -12.29 4.08 -8.01
CA GLY A 154 -12.31 5.54 -8.01
C GLY A 154 -13.71 6.09 -7.78
N SER A 155 -13.85 7.42 -7.80
CA SER A 155 -15.14 8.10 -7.62
C SER A 155 -16.13 7.93 -8.79
N GLY A 156 -15.82 7.08 -9.77
CA GLY A 156 -16.69 6.82 -10.92
C GLY A 156 -17.85 5.92 -10.50
N GLY A 157 -19.03 6.51 -10.33
CA GLY A 157 -20.27 5.76 -10.08
C GLY A 157 -20.94 6.00 -8.73
N VAL A 158 -20.52 7.00 -7.94
CA VAL A 158 -21.49 7.67 -7.08
C VAL A 158 -22.14 8.74 -7.94
N GLU A 159 -23.08 8.28 -8.78
CA GLU A 159 -24.28 9.06 -9.01
C GLU A 159 -24.66 9.62 -7.66
N SER A 160 -24.57 10.95 -7.56
CA SER A 160 -25.19 11.63 -6.45
C SER A 160 -26.61 11.06 -6.40
N GLU A 161 -27.03 10.53 -5.25
CA GLU A 161 -28.42 10.14 -4.98
C GLU A 161 -29.32 11.41 -5.00
N GLU A 162 -29.27 12.13 -6.11
CA GLU A 162 -30.09 13.22 -6.59
C GLU A 162 -30.34 12.93 -8.08
N GLU A 163 -30.66 11.67 -8.43
CA GLU A 163 -31.55 11.43 -9.56
C GLU A 163 -32.97 11.77 -9.08
N ASP A 164 -33.24 13.07 -9.01
CA ASP A 164 -34.52 13.64 -9.38
C ASP A 164 -34.34 15.16 -9.56
N GLU A 165 -34.89 15.62 -10.69
CA GLU A 165 -35.14 17.01 -11.09
C GLU A 165 -34.00 17.78 -11.78
N ASP A 166 -34.04 17.62 -13.10
CA ASP A 166 -34.09 18.68 -14.10
C ASP A 166 -32.85 19.54 -14.38
N VAL A 167 -32.52 19.46 -15.67
CA VAL A 167 -31.66 20.29 -16.49
C VAL A 167 -31.69 21.77 -16.09
N GLU A 168 -30.50 22.39 -16.14
CA GLU A 168 -30.29 23.85 -16.29
C GLU A 168 -30.15 24.72 -15.02
N ASN A 169 -29.19 24.42 -14.14
CA ASN A 169 -28.34 25.49 -13.57
C ASN A 169 -27.09 24.98 -12.84
N SER A 170 -25.92 25.26 -13.42
CA SER A 170 -24.59 24.97 -12.90
C SER A 170 -24.23 25.83 -11.68
N LYS A 171 -24.89 25.59 -10.54
CA LYS A 171 -24.35 25.90 -9.22
C LYS A 171 -24.31 24.59 -8.46
N ARG A 172 -23.11 24.04 -8.29
CA ARG A 172 -22.80 22.91 -7.41
C ARG A 172 -23.65 23.06 -6.14
N LYS A 173 -24.77 22.31 -6.04
CA LYS A 173 -25.56 22.25 -4.82
C LYS A 173 -24.58 21.81 -3.75
N LYS A 174 -24.24 22.73 -2.83
CA LYS A 174 -23.38 22.38 -1.70
C LYS A 174 -24.12 21.26 -1.00
N SER A 175 -23.56 20.05 -1.01
CA SER A 175 -24.23 18.93 -0.37
C SER A 175 -24.54 19.34 1.07
N SER A 176 -25.78 19.13 1.50
CA SER A 176 -26.26 19.49 2.85
C SER A 176 -25.53 18.71 3.95
N LYS A 177 -24.84 17.63 3.54
CA LYS A 177 -24.05 16.75 4.41
C LYS A 177 -22.88 17.53 5.02
N PRO A 178 -22.57 17.36 6.31
CA PRO A 178 -21.47 18.07 6.92
C PRO A 178 -20.11 17.63 6.33
N SER A 179 -19.07 18.44 6.56
CA SER A 179 -17.77 18.25 5.89
C SER A 179 -17.10 16.92 6.22
N ASP A 180 -17.36 16.38 7.41
CA ASP A 180 -16.85 15.10 7.87
C ASP A 180 -17.45 13.93 7.11
N PHE A 181 -18.77 13.96 6.89
CA PHE A 181 -19.49 13.02 6.06
C PHE A 181 -18.93 13.02 4.65
N GLN A 182 -18.75 14.21 4.04
CA GLN A 182 -18.21 14.32 2.68
C GLN A 182 -16.77 13.79 2.59
N SER A 183 -15.95 13.99 3.62
CA SER A 183 -14.59 13.47 3.67
C SER A 183 -14.53 11.93 3.74
N LEU A 184 -15.46 11.29 4.45
CA LEU A 184 -15.49 9.85 4.60
C LEU A 184 -16.24 9.15 3.45
N PHE A 185 -17.36 9.72 3.02
CA PHE A 185 -18.32 9.11 2.10
C PHE A 185 -18.43 9.81 0.74
N GLY A 186 -17.53 10.75 0.43
CA GLY A 186 -17.54 11.46 -0.85
C GLY A 186 -16.90 10.69 -2.02
N GLY A 187 -16.39 9.48 -1.77
CA GLY A 187 -15.84 8.58 -2.79
C GLY A 187 -16.72 7.34 -2.96
N ASN A 188 -16.15 6.29 -3.57
CA ASN A 188 -16.81 5.00 -3.66
C ASN A 188 -17.01 4.39 -2.26
N ASN A 189 -18.27 4.24 -1.85
CA ASN A 189 -18.67 3.75 -0.54
C ASN A 189 -18.94 2.25 -0.50
N ASN A 190 -18.65 1.53 -1.58
CA ASN A 190 -18.76 0.07 -1.60
C ASN A 190 -17.89 -0.53 -0.49
N ASP A 191 -18.49 -1.33 0.38
CA ASP A 191 -17.85 -2.07 1.46
C ASP A 191 -17.63 -3.56 1.10
N HIS A 192 -18.20 -4.01 -0.02
CA HIS A 192 -18.07 -5.36 -0.53
C HIS A 192 -17.16 -5.39 -1.76
N PHE A 193 -15.85 -5.47 -1.52
CA PHE A 193 -14.84 -5.52 -2.57
C PHE A 193 -13.69 -6.47 -2.20
N MET A 194 -12.97 -6.93 -3.22
CA MET A 194 -11.74 -7.69 -3.06
C MET A 194 -10.81 -7.40 -4.24
N ILE A 195 -9.54 -7.09 -3.96
CA ILE A 195 -8.53 -6.85 -5.00
C ILE A 195 -7.24 -7.61 -4.68
N GLY A 196 -6.71 -8.28 -5.70
CA GLY A 196 -5.39 -8.91 -5.66
C GLY A 196 -4.34 -8.02 -6.31
N ILE A 197 -3.26 -7.71 -5.60
CA ILE A 197 -2.12 -6.96 -6.15
C ILE A 197 -0.91 -7.89 -6.24
N LYS A 198 -0.33 -7.97 -7.45
CA LYS A 198 0.84 -8.80 -7.72
C LYS A 198 2.02 -7.93 -8.12
N TYR A 199 3.15 -8.13 -7.44
CA TYR A 199 4.42 -7.60 -7.88
C TYR A 199 5.01 -8.53 -8.95
N MET A 200 5.13 -8.05 -10.19
CA MET A 200 5.88 -8.69 -11.28
C MET A 200 7.33 -8.16 -11.25
N GLY A 201 8.34 -8.94 -11.66
CA GLY A 201 9.78 -8.56 -11.57
C GLY A 201 10.63 -9.37 -10.61
#